data_AF-A0A0S4SD53-F1
#
_entry.id   AF-A0A0S4SD53-F1
#
_cell.length_a   1.000
_cell.length_b   1.000
_cell.length_c   1.000
_cell.angle_alpha   90.00
_cell.angle_beta   90.00
_cell.angle_gamma   90.00
#
_symmetry.space_group_name_H-M   'P 1'
#
loop_
_entity.id
_entity.type
_entity.pdbx_description
1 polymer ?
#
loop_
_entity_poly.entity_id
_entity_poly.type
_entity_poly.pdbx_seq_one_letter_code
_entity_poly.pdbx_strand_id
1 'polypeptide(L)' 'MRVFLSLFLSLFFSGCAEIVYKDVYVPVTCPLNLDEKPEFDGSFESAKELMGYFLRAEEKLKICIGE' A
#
# COMPACT_ATOMS: atom_id res chain seq x y z
N MET A 1 -10.67 31.81 45.13
CA MET A 1 -11.31 31.64 43.79
C MET A 1 -10.31 31.62 42.63
N ARG A 2 -9.34 32.56 42.58
CA ARG A 2 -8.29 32.59 41.54
C ARG A 2 -7.46 31.31 41.39
N VAL A 3 -6.99 30.73 42.50
CA VAL A 3 -6.10 29.54 42.50
C VAL A 3 -6.80 28.28 42.00
N PHE A 4 -8.07 28.09 42.36
CA PHE A 4 -8.88 26.97 41.86
C PHE A 4 -9.11 27.05 40.35
N LEU A 5 -9.28 28.27 39.81
CA LEU A 5 -9.46 28.49 38.39
C LEU A 5 -8.20 28.16 37.58
N SER A 6 -7.01 28.53 38.09
CA SER A 6 -5.74 28.19 37.45
C SER A 6 -5.47 26.70 37.44
N LEU A 7 -5.81 25.99 38.53
CA LEU A 7 -5.62 24.54 38.62
C LEU A 7 -6.54 23.79 37.65
N PHE A 8 -7.77 24.25 37.49
CA PHE A 8 -8.72 23.72 36.52
C PHE A 8 -8.19 23.93 35.09
N LEU A 9 -7.73 25.14 34.74
CA LEU A 9 -7.15 25.41 33.42
C LEU A 9 -5.95 24.53 33.09
N SER A 10 -5.07 24.25 34.05
CA SER A 10 -3.90 23.39 33.81
C SER A 10 -4.26 21.93 33.50
N LEU A 11 -5.39 21.43 34.03
CA LEU A 11 -5.91 20.08 33.76
C LEU A 11 -6.56 19.97 32.36
N PHE A 12 -7.11 21.05 31.84
CA PHE A 12 -7.70 21.07 30.48
C PHE A 12 -6.65 21.28 29.38
N PHE A 13 -5.53 21.93 29.69
CA PHE A 13 -4.44 22.18 28.73
C PHE A 13 -3.33 21.12 28.74
N SER A 14 -3.37 20.13 29.63
CA SER A 14 -2.52 18.93 29.52
C SER A 14 -3.09 17.99 28.44
N GLY A 15 -3.06 18.43 27.19
CA GLY A 15 -3.38 17.60 26.04
C GLY A 15 -2.36 16.49 25.91
N CYS A 16 -2.81 15.23 25.96
CA CYS A 16 -1.99 14.07 25.67
C CYS A 16 -1.71 14.06 24.16
N ALA A 17 -0.54 14.57 23.76
CA ALA A 17 -0.08 14.43 22.39
C ALA A 17 0.44 13.00 22.19
N GLU A 18 -0.45 12.05 21.93
CA GLU A 18 -0.04 10.74 21.44
C GLU A 18 0.58 10.91 20.05
N ILE A 19 1.90 10.72 19.99
CA ILE A 19 2.64 10.75 18.73
C ILE A 19 2.33 9.45 18.00
N VAL A 20 1.35 9.47 17.11
CA VAL A 20 1.03 8.34 16.24
C VAL A 20 1.99 8.36 15.05
N TYR A 21 3.02 7.52 15.11
CA TYR A 21 3.88 7.25 13.96
C TYR A 21 3.07 6.44 12.94
N LYS A 22 3.07 6.90 11.69
CA LYS A 22 2.54 6.14 10.56
C LYS A 22 3.69 5.45 9.85
N ASP A 23 3.51 4.16 9.59
CA ASP A 23 4.41 3.45 8.69
C ASP A 23 4.28 4.03 7.27
N VAL A 24 5.41 4.41 6.70
CA VAL A 24 5.51 4.87 5.31
C VAL A 24 6.18 3.76 4.52
N TYR A 25 5.39 3.01 3.75
CA TYR A 25 5.92 1.97 2.88
C TYR A 25 6.63 2.61 1.69
N VAL A 26 7.93 2.35 1.56
CA VAL A 26 8.74 2.78 0.42
C VAL A 26 8.69 1.68 -0.64
N PRO A 27 8.40 2.01 -1.92
CA PRO A 27 8.42 1.02 -2.98
C PRO A 27 9.84 0.48 -3.14
N VAL A 28 10.00 -0.84 -3.00
CA VAL A 28 11.24 -1.55 -3.28
C VAL A 28 11.19 -2.11 -4.71
N THR A 29 12.35 -2.13 -5.37
CA THR A 29 12.46 -2.75 -6.71
C THR A 29 12.31 -4.26 -6.57
N CYS A 30 11.31 -4.84 -7.26
CA CYS A 30 11.20 -6.29 -7.33
C CYS A 30 12.14 -6.83 -8.43
N PRO A 31 13.05 -7.77 -8.13
CA PRO A 31 13.95 -8.37 -9.13
C PRO A 31 13.21 -9.43 -9.97
N LEU A 32 12.08 -9.06 -10.57
CA LEU A 32 11.25 -9.95 -11.38
C LEU A 32 11.34 -9.57 -12.86
N ASN A 33 11.66 -10.55 -13.70
CA ASN A 33 11.52 -10.42 -15.14
C ASN A 33 10.16 -10.99 -15.57
N LEU A 34 9.31 -10.11 -16.09
CA LEU A 34 8.08 -10.52 -16.77
C LEU A 34 8.42 -10.87 -18.22
N ASP A 35 7.71 -11.86 -18.75
CA ASP A 35 7.79 -12.20 -20.16
C ASP A 35 7.21 -11.07 -21.02
N GLU A 36 7.50 -11.04 -22.31
CA GLU A 36 6.92 -10.04 -23.20
C GLU A 36 5.39 -10.18 -23.27
N LYS A 37 4.69 -9.05 -23.16
CA LYS A 37 3.23 -9.04 -23.21
C LYS A 37 2.77 -9.40 -24.64
N PRO A 38 1.91 -10.42 -24.81
CA PRO A 38 1.39 -10.77 -26.12
C PRO A 38 0.51 -9.65 -26.70
N GLU A 39 0.56 -9.49 -28.02
CA GLU A 39 -0.25 -8.52 -28.75
C GLU A 39 -1.70 -9.00 -28.88
N PHE A 40 -2.64 -8.04 -28.86
CA PHE A 40 -4.06 -8.34 -29.05
C PHE A 40 -4.51 -7.92 -30.46
N ASP A 41 -4.89 -8.91 -31.27
CA ASP A 41 -5.29 -8.71 -32.68
C ASP A 41 -6.81 -8.63 -32.89
N GLY A 42 -7.60 -8.68 -31.82
CA GLY A 42 -9.08 -8.68 -31.89
C GLY A 42 -9.71 -10.08 -31.97
N SER A 43 -8.91 -11.14 -32.08
CA SER A 43 -9.40 -12.52 -32.09
C SER A 43 -9.66 -13.06 -30.67
N PHE A 44 -10.48 -14.11 -30.59
CA PHE A 44 -10.71 -14.81 -29.32
C PHE A 44 -9.43 -15.46 -28.79
N GLU A 45 -8.58 -16.00 -29.68
CA GLU A 45 -7.38 -16.72 -29.27
C GLU A 45 -6.33 -15.77 -28.69
N SER A 46 -6.13 -14.60 -29.29
CA SER A 46 -5.24 -13.58 -28.72
C SER A 46 -5.77 -12.99 -27.42
N ALA A 47 -7.10 -12.83 -27.28
CA ALA A 47 -7.70 -12.45 -26.00
C ALA A 47 -7.42 -13.50 -24.92
N LYS A 48 -7.56 -14.78 -25.25
CA LYS A 48 -7.31 -15.89 -24.33
C LYS A 48 -5.83 -15.95 -23.91
N GLU A 49 -4.92 -15.77 -24.86
CA GLU A 49 -3.49 -15.75 -24.59
C GLU A 49 -3.11 -14.55 -23.68
N LEU A 50 -3.66 -13.38 -23.97
CA LEU A 50 -3.47 -12.17 -23.17
C LEU A 50 -3.98 -12.35 -21.73
N MET A 51 -5.15 -12.97 -21.55
CA MET A 51 -5.67 -13.28 -20.22
C MET A 51 -4.77 -14.28 -19.48
N GLY A 52 -4.29 -15.31 -20.18
CA GLY A 52 -3.34 -16.26 -19.61
C GLY A 52 -2.01 -15.61 -19.19
N TYR A 53 -1.53 -14.63 -19.96
CA TYR A 53 -0.35 -13.83 -19.59
C TYR A 53 -0.57 -13.08 -18.27
N PHE A 54 -1.71 -12.40 -18.10
CA PHE A 54 -1.98 -11.65 -16.86
C PHE A 54 -2.04 -12.54 -15.63
N LEU A 55 -2.65 -13.73 -15.72
CA LEU A 55 -2.68 -14.68 -14.60
C LEU A 55 -1.27 -15.12 -14.18
N ARG A 56 -0.41 -15.44 -15.15
CA ARG A 56 1.00 -15.81 -14.87
C ARG A 56 1.79 -14.64 -14.30
N ALA A 57 1.55 -13.43 -14.80
CA ALA A 57 2.21 -12.23 -14.29
C ALA A 57 1.81 -11.95 -12.84
N GLU A 58 0.51 -12.08 -12.51
CA GLU A 58 0.00 -11.93 -11.14
C GLU A 58 0.64 -12.95 -10.19
N GLU A 59 0.69 -14.22 -10.59
CA GLU A 59 1.35 -15.28 -9.80
C GLU A 59 2.83 -14.98 -9.56
N LYS A 60 3.56 -14.53 -10.59
CA LYS A 60 4.97 -14.15 -10.46
C LYS A 60 5.17 -12.93 -9.55
N LEU A 61 4.24 -11.98 -9.55
CA LEU A 61 4.32 -10.75 -8.74
C LEU A 61 4.07 -10.99 -7.25
N LYS A 62 3.48 -12.12 -6.84
CA LYS A 62 3.29 -12.47 -5.42
C LYS A 62 4.60 -12.57 -4.65
N ILE A 63 5.66 -13.03 -5.31
CA ILE A 63 7.02 -13.09 -4.75
C ILE A 63 7.49 -11.69 -4.30
N CYS A 64 7.06 -10.63 -4.99
CA CYS A 64 7.45 -9.26 -4.67
C CYS A 64 6.81 -8.73 -3.37
N ILE A 65 5.70 -9.32 -2.93
CA ILE A 65 4.99 -8.96 -1.69
C ILE A 65 5.25 -9.98 -0.57
N GLY A 66 6.07 -11.01 -0.82
CA GLY A 66 6.41 -12.04 0.15
C GLY A 66 5.36 -13.14 0.29
N GLU A 67 4.50 -13.31 -0.71
CA GLU A 67 3.53 -14.42 -0.86
C GLU A 67 4.03 -15.48 -1.84
#